data_AF-A0A7J8E395-F1
#
_entry.id   AF-A0A7J8E395-F1
#
_cell.length_a   1.000
_cell.length_b   1.000
_cell.length_c   1.000
_cell.angle_alpha   90.00
_cell.angle_beta   90.00
_cell.angle_gamma   90.00
#
_symmetry.space_group_name_H-M   'P 1'
#
loop_
_entity.id
_entity.type
_entity.pdbx_description
1 polymer ?
#
loop_
_entity_poly.entity_id
_entity_poly.type
_entity_poly.pdbx_seq_one_letter_code
_entity_poly.pdbx_strand_id
1 'polypeptide(L)'
;MIALKLGVTSDDVKNVIIWGNHSSTQYPDVNHAKVKLQGKEVGVYEALKNDSWLKGDFITTVQQRGAAVIKARKLSSAMSAAKAICDHVRDIWFGTPEGEFVSMGIISDGNSYGVPDDLIYSFPVTIKNKTWKIVEGLPINDFSREKMDLTAKELKEEKETAFEFLSSV
;
A
#
# COMPACT_ATOMS: atom_id res chain seq x y z
N MET A 1 -5.97 10.79 -2.84
CA MET A 1 -4.92 11.67 -3.41
C MET A 1 -4.98 11.70 -4.94
N ILE A 2 -4.84 10.54 -5.62
CA ILE A 2 -4.95 10.45 -7.08
C ILE A 2 -6.30 10.99 -7.59
N ALA A 3 -7.40 10.50 -7.01
CA ALA A 3 -8.76 10.95 -7.34
C ALA A 3 -8.92 12.48 -7.29
N LEU A 4 -8.46 13.12 -6.21
CA LEU A 4 -8.47 14.58 -6.07
C LEU A 4 -7.62 15.29 -7.14
N LYS A 5 -6.46 14.74 -7.48
CA LYS A 5 -5.55 15.35 -8.48
C LYS A 5 -6.12 15.28 -9.91
N LEU A 6 -6.92 14.25 -10.20
CA LEU A 6 -7.57 14.02 -11.49
C LEU A 6 -9.02 14.52 -11.56
N GLY A 7 -9.61 14.97 -10.45
CA GLY A 7 -11.00 15.41 -10.40
C GLY A 7 -12.02 14.26 -10.55
N VAL A 8 -11.66 13.05 -10.13
CA VAL A 8 -12.53 11.85 -10.16
C VAL A 8 -12.85 11.34 -8.75
N THR A 9 -13.68 10.31 -8.64
CA THR A 9 -13.99 9.68 -7.35
C THR A 9 -12.91 8.68 -6.94
N SER A 10 -12.88 8.28 -5.67
CA SER A 10 -11.96 7.22 -5.23
C SER A 10 -12.22 5.89 -5.92
N ASP A 11 -13.47 5.60 -6.24
CA ASP A 11 -13.91 4.33 -6.82
C ASP A 11 -13.51 4.22 -8.30
N ASP A 12 -13.16 5.34 -8.93
CA ASP A 12 -12.57 5.36 -10.27
C ASP A 12 -11.08 4.97 -10.27
N VAL A 13 -10.43 4.83 -9.10
CA VAL A 13 -9.01 4.49 -8.96
C VAL A 13 -8.86 3.11 -8.33
N LYS A 14 -8.13 2.22 -9.01
CA LYS A 14 -7.89 0.84 -8.54
C LYS A 14 -6.44 0.43 -8.69
N ASN A 15 -6.05 -0.66 -8.04
CA ASN A 15 -4.73 -1.28 -8.14
C ASN A 15 -3.56 -0.36 -7.69
N VAL A 16 -3.84 0.53 -6.74
CA VAL A 16 -2.80 1.24 -5.98
C VAL A 16 -2.24 0.27 -4.94
N ILE A 17 -0.92 0.26 -4.76
CA ILE A 17 -0.24 -0.66 -3.86
C ILE A 17 0.41 0.13 -2.73
N ILE A 18 0.24 -0.32 -1.49
CA ILE A 18 1.05 0.11 -0.36
C ILE A 18 2.00 -1.04 -0.06
N TRP A 19 3.29 -0.85 -0.35
CA TRP A 19 4.32 -1.82 -0.03
C TRP A 19 4.92 -1.56 1.35
N GLY A 20 5.22 -2.63 2.08
CA GLY A 20 6.06 -2.60 3.28
C GLY A 20 5.33 -2.32 4.58
N ASN A 21 5.99 -1.56 5.45
CA ASN A 21 5.52 -1.26 6.80
C ASN A 21 4.34 -0.27 6.76
N HIS A 22 3.48 -0.31 7.78
CA HIS A 22 2.50 0.76 8.02
C HIS A 22 3.15 1.92 8.80
N SER A 23 4.14 2.56 8.18
CA SER A 23 4.98 3.59 8.80
C SER A 23 5.25 4.78 7.87
N SER A 24 6.22 5.62 8.22
CA SER A 24 6.75 6.68 7.37
C SER A 24 7.58 6.15 6.19
N THR A 25 8.00 4.88 6.20
CA THR A 25 8.75 4.27 5.08
C THR A 25 7.84 3.56 4.07
N GLN A 26 6.54 3.43 4.36
CA GLN A 26 5.57 2.80 3.45
C GLN A 26 5.72 3.37 2.03
N TYR A 27 5.61 2.52 1.01
CA TYR A 27 5.73 2.94 -0.38
C TYR A 27 4.37 2.88 -1.10
N PRO A 28 3.72 4.05 -1.31
CA PRO A 28 2.53 4.16 -2.14
C PRO A 28 2.92 4.13 -3.62
N ASP A 29 2.59 3.03 -4.27
CA ASP A 29 2.94 2.72 -5.65
C ASP A 29 1.71 2.80 -6.56
N VAL A 30 1.89 3.50 -7.69
CA VAL A 30 0.88 3.67 -8.73
C VAL A 30 1.35 3.20 -10.11
N ASN A 31 2.50 2.49 -10.21
CA ASN A 31 3.01 1.95 -11.47
C ASN A 31 2.00 0.99 -12.12
N HIS A 32 1.23 0.27 -11.30
CA HIS A 32 0.22 -0.70 -11.73
C HIS A 32 -1.21 -0.19 -11.55
N ALA A 33 -1.38 1.02 -11.02
CA ALA A 33 -2.67 1.60 -10.75
C ALA A 33 -3.37 2.07 -12.03
N LYS A 34 -4.70 1.93 -12.03
CA LYS A 34 -5.57 2.32 -13.12
C LYS A 34 -6.57 3.37 -12.64
N VAL A 35 -6.97 4.23 -13.55
CA VAL A 35 -8.00 5.25 -13.30
C VAL A 35 -8.99 5.32 -14.46
N LYS A 36 -10.28 5.42 -14.14
CA LYS A 36 -11.35 5.63 -15.11
C LYS A 36 -11.50 7.12 -15.42
N LEU A 37 -11.23 7.50 -16.67
CA LEU A 37 -11.41 8.86 -17.20
C LEU A 37 -12.32 8.80 -18.42
N GLN A 38 -13.44 9.54 -18.38
CA GLN A 38 -14.39 9.63 -19.49
C GLN A 38 -14.84 8.25 -20.02
N GLY A 39 -15.03 7.30 -19.10
CA GLY A 39 -15.44 5.93 -19.43
C GLY A 39 -14.32 5.00 -19.93
N LYS A 40 -13.08 5.48 -20.03
CA LYS A 40 -11.91 4.67 -20.40
C LYS A 40 -10.98 4.47 -19.21
N GLU A 41 -10.40 3.28 -19.12
CA GLU A 41 -9.41 2.97 -18.10
C GLU A 41 -8.00 3.23 -18.63
N VAL A 42 -7.24 4.06 -17.93
CA VAL A 42 -5.87 4.44 -18.28
C VAL A 42 -4.93 4.25 -17.08
N GLY A 43 -3.62 4.20 -17.32
CA GLY A 43 -2.64 4.15 -16.23
C GLY A 43 -2.57 5.46 -15.46
N VAL A 44 -2.31 5.42 -14.15
CA VAL A 44 -2.21 6.65 -13.33
C VAL A 44 -1.06 7.57 -13.79
N TYR A 45 0.09 7.02 -14.17
CA TYR A 45 1.19 7.78 -14.76
C TYR A 45 0.79 8.50 -16.06
N GLU A 46 0.07 7.80 -16.95
CA GLU A 46 -0.43 8.36 -18.21
C GLU A 46 -1.48 9.47 -17.99
N ALA A 47 -2.37 9.28 -17.01
CA ALA A 47 -3.42 10.23 -16.68
C ALA A 47 -2.88 11.53 -16.08
N LEU A 48 -1.90 11.43 -15.16
CA LEU A 48 -1.38 12.58 -14.43
C LEU A 48 -0.24 13.31 -15.13
N LYS A 49 0.56 12.60 -15.94
CA LYS A 49 1.73 13.14 -16.67
C LYS A 49 2.65 14.00 -15.78
N ASN A 50 2.84 13.57 -14.53
CA ASN A 50 3.63 14.29 -13.54
C ASN A 50 4.38 13.33 -12.60
N ASP A 51 5.44 12.74 -13.14
CA ASP A 51 6.33 11.81 -12.44
C ASP A 51 6.92 12.39 -11.16
N SER A 52 7.35 13.66 -11.18
CA SER A 52 7.97 14.31 -10.01
C SER A 52 6.99 14.39 -8.85
N TRP A 53 5.72 14.71 -9.11
CA TRP A 53 4.69 14.71 -8.08
C TRP A 53 4.39 13.30 -7.57
N LEU A 54 4.32 12.30 -8.46
CA LEU A 54 4.07 10.90 -8.11
C LEU A 54 5.20 10.27 -7.29
N LYS A 55 6.46 10.63 -7.57
CA LYS A 55 7.66 10.11 -6.88
C LYS A 55 8.06 10.96 -5.66
N GLY A 56 7.43 12.11 -5.44
CA GLY A 56 7.74 13.05 -4.36
C GLY A 56 6.53 13.36 -3.49
N ASP A 57 5.86 14.48 -3.77
CA ASP A 57 4.75 15.01 -2.97
C ASP A 57 3.65 14.00 -2.68
N PHE A 58 3.31 13.14 -3.65
CA PHE A 58 2.31 12.10 -3.46
C PHE A 58 2.71 11.13 -2.35
N ILE A 59 3.93 10.59 -2.41
CA ILE A 59 4.48 9.66 -1.43
C ILE A 59 4.51 10.32 -0.06
N THR A 60 5.12 11.51 0.03
CA THR A 60 5.21 12.27 1.29
C THR A 60 3.84 12.56 1.89
N THR A 61 2.86 12.96 1.06
CA THR A 61 1.52 13.29 1.57
C THR A 61 0.80 12.05 2.12
N VAL A 62 0.98 10.89 1.51
CA VAL A 62 0.38 9.64 2.01
C VAL A 62 1.06 9.22 3.32
N GLN A 63 2.40 9.19 3.36
CA GLN A 63 3.18 8.84 4.55
C GLN A 63 2.84 9.74 5.75
N GLN A 64 2.70 11.06 5.52
CA GLN A 64 2.44 12.04 6.57
C GLN A 64 0.94 12.25 6.88
N ARG A 65 0.04 11.49 6.23
CA ARG A 65 -1.40 11.74 6.34
C ARG A 65 -1.92 11.56 7.76
N GLY A 66 -1.47 10.53 8.48
CA GLY A 66 -1.87 10.26 9.86
C GLY A 66 -1.52 11.43 10.78
N ALA A 67 -0.27 11.89 10.72
CA ALA A 67 0.22 13.03 11.49
C ALA A 67 -0.54 14.33 11.15
N ALA A 68 -0.82 14.57 9.86
CA ALA A 68 -1.61 15.72 9.43
C ALA A 68 -3.04 15.72 10.00
N VAL A 69 -3.69 14.55 10.04
CA VAL A 69 -5.04 14.42 10.64
C VAL A 69 -4.99 14.67 12.15
N ILE A 70 -4.00 14.12 12.85
CA ILE A 70 -3.81 14.35 14.30
C ILE A 70 -3.58 15.82 14.58
N LYS A 71 -2.71 16.49 13.80
CA LYS A 71 -2.43 17.92 13.94
C LYS A 71 -3.68 18.78 13.74
N ALA A 72 -4.52 18.44 12.75
CA ALA A 72 -5.73 19.19 12.45
C ALA A 72 -6.86 18.94 13.45
N ARG A 73 -7.07 17.68 13.85
CA ARG A 73 -8.21 17.28 14.69
C ARG A 73 -7.90 17.25 16.19
N LYS A 74 -6.62 17.27 16.57
CA LYS A 74 -6.10 16.94 17.92
C LYS A 74 -6.53 15.55 18.42
N LEU A 75 -7.03 14.71 17.53
CA LEU A 75 -7.58 13.39 17.76
C LEU A 75 -7.11 12.46 16.65
N SER A 76 -7.12 11.15 16.91
CA SER A 76 -6.74 10.15 15.91
C SER A 76 -7.70 10.13 14.70
N SER A 77 -7.25 9.49 13.62
CA SER A 77 -8.00 9.29 12.37
C SER A 77 -9.08 8.21 12.47
N ALA A 78 -9.80 8.16 13.61
CA ALA A 78 -10.69 7.05 13.98
C ALA A 78 -11.73 6.66 12.91
N MET A 79 -12.43 7.63 12.32
CA MET A 79 -13.48 7.36 11.31
C MET A 79 -12.91 6.69 10.05
N SER A 80 -11.82 7.23 9.50
CA SER A 80 -11.18 6.67 8.31
C SER A 80 -10.52 5.33 8.60
N ALA A 81 -9.93 5.16 9.78
CA ALA A 81 -9.35 3.89 10.20
C ALA A 81 -10.42 2.80 10.36
N ALA A 82 -11.55 3.11 11.00
CA ALA A 82 -12.68 2.18 11.12
C ALA A 82 -13.20 1.75 9.74
N LYS A 83 -13.33 2.68 8.79
CA LYS A 83 -13.72 2.36 7.42
C LYS A 83 -12.72 1.41 6.74
N ALA A 84 -11.41 1.69 6.86
CA ALA A 84 -10.37 0.84 6.30
C ALA A 84 -10.39 -0.58 6.90
N ILE A 85 -10.66 -0.71 8.21
CA ILE A 85 -10.86 -2.02 8.86
C ILE A 85 -12.07 -2.74 8.27
N CYS A 86 -13.20 -2.04 8.12
CA CYS A 86 -14.40 -2.63 7.50
C CYS A 86 -14.12 -3.14 6.09
N ASP A 87 -13.36 -2.40 5.29
CA ASP A 87 -12.99 -2.83 3.93
C ASP A 87 -12.08 -4.04 3.96
N HIS A 88 -11.01 -3.98 4.74
CA HIS A 88 -10.04 -5.06 4.86
C HIS A 88 -10.72 -6.38 5.25
N VAL A 89 -11.60 -6.37 6.25
CA VAL A 89 -12.34 -7.58 6.68
C VAL A 89 -13.39 -7.99 5.64
N ARG A 90 -14.04 -7.04 4.97
CA ARG A 90 -15.00 -7.34 3.89
C ARG A 90 -14.31 -8.06 2.74
N ASP A 91 -13.14 -7.59 2.31
CA ASP A 91 -12.40 -8.18 1.20
C ASP A 91 -11.87 -9.57 1.57
N ILE A 92 -11.46 -9.79 2.83
CA ILE A 92 -11.21 -11.15 3.34
C ILE A 92 -12.47 -12.01 3.21
N TRP A 93 -13.61 -11.50 3.66
CA TRP A 93 -14.82 -12.30 3.79
C TRP A 93 -15.47 -12.65 2.44
N PHE A 94 -15.50 -11.70 1.51
CA PHE A 94 -16.18 -11.81 0.22
C PHE A 94 -15.24 -11.99 -0.97
N GLY A 95 -13.94 -11.74 -0.80
CA GLY A 95 -12.95 -11.75 -1.88
C GLY A 95 -12.76 -10.37 -2.53
N THR A 96 -11.71 -10.24 -3.31
CA THR A 96 -11.44 -9.04 -4.13
C THR A 96 -12.21 -9.10 -5.45
N PRO A 97 -12.61 -7.96 -6.04
CA PRO A 97 -13.20 -7.92 -7.37
C PRO A 97 -12.29 -8.50 -8.45
N GLU A 98 -12.87 -8.96 -9.57
CA GLU A 98 -12.11 -9.48 -10.70
C GLU A 98 -11.22 -8.39 -11.32
N GLY A 99 -9.95 -8.72 -11.57
CA GLY A 99 -8.96 -7.78 -12.12
C GLY A 99 -8.44 -6.73 -11.12
N GLU A 100 -8.81 -6.86 -9.84
CA GLU A 100 -8.40 -5.95 -8.76
C GLU A 100 -7.63 -6.67 -7.65
N PHE A 101 -6.70 -5.94 -7.05
CA PHE A 101 -5.96 -6.35 -5.87
C PHE A 101 -5.94 -5.25 -4.83
N VAL A 102 -5.77 -5.65 -3.58
CA VAL A 102 -5.72 -4.77 -2.40
C VAL A 102 -4.37 -4.92 -1.70
N SER A 103 -4.02 -3.94 -0.86
CA SER A 103 -2.79 -3.99 -0.07
C SER A 103 -3.05 -4.68 1.27
N MET A 104 -2.19 -5.62 1.64
CA MET A 104 -2.37 -6.40 2.86
C MET A 104 -1.03 -6.78 3.49
N GLY A 105 -0.87 -6.47 4.78
CA GLY A 105 0.26 -6.91 5.60
C GLY A 105 0.15 -8.40 5.92
N ILE A 106 1.00 -9.22 5.32
CA ILE A 106 1.01 -10.68 5.46
C ILE A 106 2.45 -11.18 5.63
N ILE A 107 2.61 -12.45 5.98
CA ILE A 107 3.92 -13.10 6.03
C ILE A 107 4.57 -13.10 4.64
N SER A 108 5.85 -12.73 4.56
CA SER A 108 6.59 -12.58 3.30
C SER A 108 7.12 -13.89 2.72
N ASP A 109 7.00 -15.01 3.43
CA ASP A 109 7.59 -16.29 3.04
C ASP A 109 7.26 -16.69 1.59
N GLY A 110 8.30 -16.91 0.79
CA GLY A 110 8.16 -17.38 -0.58
C GLY A 110 7.70 -16.31 -1.57
N ASN A 111 7.73 -15.03 -1.19
CA ASN A 111 7.41 -13.93 -2.10
C ASN A 111 8.37 -13.88 -3.31
N SER A 112 7.86 -13.52 -4.48
CA SER A 112 8.65 -13.40 -5.71
C SER A 112 9.33 -12.03 -5.88
N TYR A 113 9.25 -11.15 -4.89
CA TYR A 113 9.66 -9.74 -5.01
C TYR A 113 11.01 -9.45 -4.35
N GLY A 114 11.74 -10.48 -3.89
CA GLY A 114 13.04 -10.30 -3.23
C GLY A 114 12.96 -9.54 -1.90
N VAL A 115 11.78 -9.48 -1.28
CA VAL A 115 11.64 -9.06 0.11
C VAL A 115 12.13 -10.23 0.99
N PRO A 116 12.88 -10.01 2.08
CA PRO A 116 13.28 -11.10 2.96
C PRO A 116 12.07 -11.87 3.50
N ASP A 117 12.20 -13.19 3.58
CA ASP A 117 11.24 -14.05 4.28
C ASP A 117 11.17 -13.70 5.78
N ASP A 118 10.14 -14.22 6.46
CA ASP A 118 9.89 -14.06 7.89
C ASP A 118 9.67 -12.59 8.32
N LEU A 119 9.00 -11.81 7.46
CA LEU A 119 8.54 -10.45 7.76
C LEU A 119 7.02 -10.34 7.58
N ILE A 120 6.35 -9.59 8.45
CA ILE A 120 5.00 -9.10 8.15
C ILE A 120 5.14 -7.85 7.30
N TYR A 121 4.88 -7.97 6.00
CA TYR A 121 5.14 -6.94 5.00
C TYR A 121 3.89 -6.76 4.13
N SER A 122 3.55 -5.51 3.77
CA SER A 122 2.39 -5.24 2.91
C SER A 122 2.68 -5.55 1.45
N PHE A 123 1.86 -6.41 0.85
CA PHE A 123 1.93 -6.81 -0.56
C PHE A 123 0.60 -6.52 -1.29
N PRO A 124 0.61 -6.42 -2.63
CA PRO A 124 -0.61 -6.54 -3.41
C PRO A 124 -1.11 -7.98 -3.38
N VAL A 125 -2.35 -8.19 -2.95
CA VAL A 125 -2.98 -9.51 -2.87
C VAL A 125 -4.33 -9.54 -3.58
N THR A 126 -4.64 -10.70 -4.13
CA THR A 126 -6.01 -11.08 -4.50
C THR A 126 -6.57 -11.99 -3.42
N ILE A 127 -7.87 -11.91 -3.16
CA ILE A 127 -8.51 -12.74 -2.13
C ILE A 127 -9.64 -13.52 -2.76
N LYS A 128 -9.64 -14.84 -2.52
CA LYS A 128 -10.71 -15.74 -2.92
C LYS A 128 -10.93 -16.77 -1.81
N ASN A 129 -12.20 -17.02 -1.45
CA ASN A 129 -12.55 -17.98 -0.40
C ASN A 129 -11.76 -17.75 0.90
N LYS A 130 -11.64 -16.47 1.33
CA LYS A 130 -10.92 -16.05 2.55
C LYS A 130 -9.42 -16.37 2.55
N THR A 131 -8.87 -16.76 1.41
CA THR A 131 -7.45 -17.01 1.21
C THR A 131 -6.88 -15.92 0.32
N TRP A 132 -5.81 -15.28 0.77
CA TRP A 132 -5.08 -14.31 -0.03
C TRP A 132 -3.99 -15.00 -0.86
N LYS A 133 -3.67 -14.42 -2.01
CA LYS A 133 -2.51 -14.77 -2.83
C LYS A 133 -1.80 -13.49 -3.25
N ILE A 134 -0.49 -13.42 -3.04
CA ILE A 134 0.35 -12.34 -3.56
C ILE A 134 0.19 -12.30 -5.08
N VAL A 135 -0.07 -11.11 -5.62
CA VAL A 135 -0.04 -10.88 -7.06
C VAL A 135 1.42 -10.97 -7.50
N GLU A 136 1.75 -11.87 -8.41
CA GLU A 136 3.11 -12.11 -8.91
C GLU A 136 3.33 -11.46 -10.28
N GLY A 137 4.59 -11.29 -10.69
CA GLY A 137 4.95 -10.87 -12.04
C GLY A 137 4.73 -9.39 -12.35
N LEU A 138 4.48 -8.54 -11.34
CA LEU A 138 4.44 -7.09 -11.52
C LEU A 138 5.85 -6.56 -11.82
N PRO A 139 6.07 -5.82 -12.94
CA PRO A 139 7.36 -5.22 -13.23
C PRO A 139 7.78 -4.19 -12.18
N ILE A 140 8.89 -4.43 -11.49
CA ILE A 140 9.45 -3.51 -10.49
C ILE A 140 10.60 -2.72 -11.12
N ASN A 141 10.49 -1.40 -11.16
CA ASN A 141 11.56 -0.51 -11.61
C ASN A 141 12.51 -0.15 -10.46
N ASP A 142 13.66 0.46 -10.79
CA ASP A 142 14.72 0.79 -9.82
C ASP A 142 14.23 1.67 -8.66
N PHE A 143 13.36 2.65 -8.93
CA PHE A 143 12.80 3.52 -7.91
C PHE A 143 11.90 2.72 -6.94
N SER A 144 11.03 1.87 -7.47
CA SER A 144 10.18 1.00 -6.66
C SER A 144 11.01 0.03 -5.82
N ARG A 145 12.05 -0.58 -6.40
CA ARG A 145 12.97 -1.49 -5.71
C ARG A 145 13.63 -0.82 -4.51
N GLU A 146 14.22 0.36 -4.70
CA GLU A 146 14.87 1.12 -3.63
C GLU A 146 13.91 1.38 -2.46
N LYS A 147 12.66 1.79 -2.75
CA LYS A 147 11.65 2.05 -1.71
C LYS A 147 11.19 0.78 -1.02
N MET A 148 11.02 -0.32 -1.75
CA MET A 148 10.67 -1.63 -1.18
C MET A 148 11.76 -2.15 -0.25
N ASP A 149 13.03 -1.95 -0.59
CA ASP A 149 14.19 -2.32 0.25
C ASP A 149 14.26 -1.47 1.52
N LEU A 150 14.05 -0.16 1.41
CA LEU A 150 14.08 0.76 2.54
C LEU A 150 13.09 0.33 3.64
N THR A 151 11.86 0.02 3.26
CA THR A 151 10.82 -0.38 4.21
C THR A 151 11.01 -1.81 4.72
N ALA A 152 11.58 -2.72 3.92
CA ALA A 152 11.96 -4.06 4.40
C ALA A 152 13.08 -3.99 5.46
N LYS A 153 14.03 -3.07 5.28
CA LYS A 153 15.10 -2.82 6.24
C LYS A 153 14.54 -2.33 7.58
N GLU A 154 13.63 -1.35 7.56
CA GLU A 154 12.97 -0.86 8.78
C GLU A 154 12.25 -2.00 9.52
N LEU A 155 11.46 -2.82 8.81
CA LEU A 155 10.76 -3.97 9.41
C LEU A 155 11.71 -4.98 10.05
N LYS A 156 12.87 -5.20 9.45
CA LYS A 156 13.90 -6.08 10.01
C LYS A 156 14.47 -5.51 11.31
N GLU A 157 14.77 -4.21 11.34
CA GLU A 157 15.26 -3.52 12.55
C GLU A 157 14.22 -3.55 13.68
N GLU A 158 12.94 -3.32 13.35
CA GLU A 158 11.82 -3.42 14.31
C GLU A 158 11.66 -4.84 14.86
N LYS A 159 11.75 -5.86 14.00
CA LYS A 159 11.69 -7.27 14.37
C LYS A 159 12.81 -7.66 15.33
N GLU A 160 14.06 -7.29 15.01
CA GLU A 160 15.22 -7.55 15.87
C GLU A 160 15.04 -6.92 17.26
N THR A 161 14.64 -5.63 17.30
CA THR A 161 14.36 -4.89 18.54
C THR A 161 13.25 -5.56 19.36
N ALA A 162 12.16 -5.96 18.72
CA ALA A 162 11.03 -6.59 19.40
C ALA A 162 11.40 -7.97 19.97
N PHE A 163 12.18 -8.78 19.26
CA PHE A 163 12.61 -10.09 19.75
C PHE A 163 13.67 -10.01 20.86
N GLU A 164 14.56 -9.02 20.83
CA GLU A 164 15.44 -8.73 21.97
C GLU A 164 14.60 -8.45 23.22
N PHE A 165 13.59 -7.59 23.11
CA PHE A 165 12.69 -7.28 24.21
C PHE A 165 11.91 -8.53 24.69
N LEU A 166 11.31 -9.30 23.79
CA LEU A 166 10.50 -10.47 24.14
C LEU A 166 11.32 -11.62 24.75
N SER A 167 12.58 -11.79 24.35
CA SER A 167 13.48 -12.82 24.90
C SER A 167 14.12 -12.42 26.24
N SER A 168 14.01 -11.15 26.63
CA SER A 168 14.51 -10.63 27.90
C SER A 168 13.55 -10.80 29.09
N VAL A 169 12.36 -11.38 28.85
CA VAL A 169 11.30 -11.68 29.82
C VAL A 169 11.21 -13.19 30.06
#